data_AF-A0A935JG92-F1
#
_entry.id   AF-A0A935JG92-F1
#
_cell.length_a   1.000
_cell.length_b   1.000
_cell.length_c   1.000
_cell.angle_alpha   90.00
_cell.angle_beta   90.00
_cell.angle_gamma   90.00
#
_symmetry.space_group_name_H-M   'P 1'
#
loop_
_entity.id
_entity.type
_entity.pdbx_description
1 polymer ?
#
loop_
_entity_poly.entity_id
_entity_poly.type
_entity_poly.pdbx_seq_one_letter_code
_entity_poly.pdbx_strand_id
1 'polypeptide(L)'
;MNRLATVLPKFVLENRLESHFTIWRKKFGEHPIAVELWNGKRFTLGEPSKLVLRINSKRALERLMRPSLASLGTAYVEGELDFEGHMRDAFHTVAGFLSSLYQPNQRRRVRKTLHTRQLDSASIEHHYDVSNDFYRLWLDENMVYSCAYFRSADDSLEQAQVQKINHILNKIQLRPGERLLDIGCGWGALVLQAARQYGARCVGITLSRQQFEEASRRVHAAGLQGRCEIRLQDYRDVAEEFDKITSVGMFRYVRLTYETDSEDLCASAGWRGCIEPRHYLHRP
;
A
#
# COMPACT_ATOMS: atom_id res chain seq x y z
N MET A 1 23.96 -27.96 -24.64
CA MET A 1 25.20 -28.47 -24.00
C MET A 1 25.98 -27.30 -23.43
N ASN A 2 26.37 -27.43 -22.15
CA ASN A 2 27.00 -26.46 -21.25
C ASN A 2 28.27 -25.78 -21.77
N ARG A 3 28.51 -24.55 -21.29
CA ARG A 3 29.80 -23.88 -20.93
C ARG A 3 29.46 -22.39 -20.64
N LEU A 4 29.73 -21.73 -19.51
CA LEU A 4 30.50 -21.97 -18.30
C LEU A 4 29.84 -21.12 -17.21
N ALA A 5 29.04 -21.72 -16.34
CA ALA A 5 28.79 -21.15 -15.02
C ALA A 5 30.07 -21.42 -14.22
N THR A 6 30.98 -20.45 -14.21
CA THR A 6 32.24 -20.56 -13.49
C THR A 6 31.92 -20.64 -11.99
N VAL A 7 31.92 -21.86 -11.45
CA VAL A 7 31.86 -22.11 -10.03
C VAL A 7 33.13 -21.49 -9.43
N LEU A 8 32.99 -20.26 -8.92
CA LEU A 8 34.04 -19.65 -8.11
C LEU A 8 34.38 -20.62 -6.96
N PRO A 9 35.67 -20.95 -6.74
CA PRO A 9 36.07 -21.81 -5.64
C PRO A 9 35.50 -21.26 -4.34
N LYS A 10 34.93 -22.13 -3.48
CA LYS A 10 34.27 -21.73 -2.21
C LYS A 10 35.10 -20.69 -1.42
N PHE A 11 36.41 -20.86 -1.40
CA PHE A 11 37.37 -19.99 -0.73
C PHE A 11 37.44 -18.55 -1.28
N VAL A 12 37.31 -18.36 -2.59
CA VAL A 12 37.39 -17.02 -3.23
C VAL A 12 36.11 -16.22 -2.99
N LEU A 13 34.97 -16.89 -2.96
CA LEU A 13 33.68 -16.26 -2.64
C LEU A 13 33.66 -15.81 -1.17
N GLU A 14 34.11 -16.65 -0.24
CA GLU A 14 34.15 -16.36 1.20
C GLU A 14 35.08 -15.17 1.54
N ASN A 15 36.28 -15.10 0.95
CA ASN A 15 37.20 -13.97 1.20
C ASN A 15 36.69 -12.64 0.61
N ARG A 16 35.97 -12.69 -0.54
CA ARG A 16 35.30 -11.50 -1.11
C ARG A 16 34.14 -11.03 -0.24
N LEU A 17 33.43 -11.96 0.42
CA LEU A 17 32.35 -11.65 1.35
C LEU A 17 32.86 -11.02 2.62
N GLU A 18 33.92 -11.55 3.22
CA GLU A 18 34.55 -10.94 4.40
C GLU A 18 35.02 -9.51 4.12
N SER A 19 35.60 -9.29 2.95
CA SER A 19 35.99 -7.94 2.50
C SER A 19 34.78 -7.02 2.32
N HIS A 20 33.69 -7.51 1.72
CA HIS A 20 32.44 -6.76 1.56
C HIS A 20 31.77 -6.47 2.90
N PHE A 21 31.65 -7.45 3.79
CA PHE A 21 31.09 -7.30 5.13
C PHE A 21 31.92 -6.33 5.97
N THR A 22 33.24 -6.26 5.77
CA THR A 22 34.09 -5.25 6.42
C THR A 22 33.81 -3.84 5.89
N ILE A 23 33.63 -3.66 4.58
CA ILE A 23 33.23 -2.38 3.97
C ILE A 23 31.83 -1.98 4.46
N TRP A 24 30.92 -2.93 4.46
CA TRP A 24 29.56 -2.77 4.93
C TRP A 24 29.54 -2.42 6.41
N ARG A 25 30.32 -3.08 7.28
CA ARG A 25 30.42 -2.76 8.71
C ARG A 25 30.80 -1.30 8.96
N LYS A 26 31.62 -0.70 8.10
CA LYS A 26 31.97 0.74 8.17
C LYS A 26 30.82 1.67 7.74
N LYS A 27 29.85 1.16 6.97
CA LYS A 27 28.64 1.88 6.50
C LYS A 27 27.39 1.58 7.33
N PHE A 28 27.35 0.41 7.97
CA PHE A 28 26.36 0.00 8.96
C PHE A 28 26.60 0.76 10.28
N GLY A 29 26.36 2.06 10.26
CA GLY A 29 26.23 2.86 11.48
C GLY A 29 25.06 2.38 12.34
N GLU A 30 24.12 3.26 12.64
CA GLU A 30 23.03 3.12 13.63
C GLU A 30 22.01 1.97 13.43
N HIS A 31 22.29 0.99 12.57
CA HIS A 31 21.40 -0.11 12.20
C HIS A 31 22.10 -1.47 12.32
N PRO A 32 22.31 -1.99 13.54
CA PRO A 32 23.06 -3.21 13.77
C PRO A 32 22.32 -4.46 13.26
N ILE A 33 22.93 -5.20 12.34
CA ILE A 33 22.41 -6.46 11.77
C ILE A 33 23.43 -7.58 11.95
N ALA A 34 22.97 -8.79 12.25
CA ALA A 34 23.76 -10.01 12.05
C ALA A 34 23.36 -10.70 10.74
N VAL A 35 24.32 -11.25 10.01
CA VAL A 35 24.09 -12.03 8.79
C VAL A 35 24.62 -13.44 8.99
N GLU A 36 23.75 -14.44 8.89
CA GLU A 36 24.08 -15.85 8.94
C GLU A 36 23.99 -16.44 7.53
N LEU A 37 25.05 -17.12 7.08
CA LEU A 37 25.09 -17.76 5.77
C LEU A 37 24.67 -19.23 5.85
N TRP A 38 24.28 -19.81 4.71
CA TRP A 38 23.91 -21.23 4.55
C TRP A 38 24.98 -22.23 5.04
N ASN A 39 26.22 -21.80 5.25
CA ASN A 39 27.32 -22.62 5.79
C ASN A 39 27.52 -22.45 7.31
N GLY A 40 26.62 -21.75 8.00
CA GLY A 40 26.68 -21.48 9.44
C GLY A 40 27.62 -20.35 9.84
N LYS A 41 28.33 -19.70 8.90
CA LYS A 41 29.16 -18.52 9.20
C LYS A 41 28.26 -17.34 9.54
N ARG A 42 28.57 -16.65 10.64
CA ARG A 42 27.86 -15.47 11.11
C ARG A 42 28.75 -14.24 11.08
N PHE A 43 28.22 -13.13 10.57
CA PHE A 43 28.87 -11.83 10.50
C PHE A 43 28.02 -10.80 11.25
N THR A 44 28.58 -10.16 12.28
CA THR A 44 27.90 -9.08 13.00
C THR A 44 28.32 -7.73 12.43
N LEU A 45 27.33 -6.94 12.00
CA LEU A 45 27.46 -5.64 11.37
C LEU A 45 26.87 -4.58 12.33
N GLY A 46 27.39 -4.55 13.56
CA GLY A 46 26.96 -3.68 14.66
C GLY A 46 26.37 -4.45 15.85
N GLU A 47 26.50 -3.91 17.06
CA GLU A 47 26.03 -4.50 18.31
C GLU A 47 25.25 -3.47 19.16
N PRO A 48 24.18 -3.86 19.88
CA PRO A 48 23.54 -5.17 19.86
C PRO A 48 22.66 -5.35 18.60
N SER A 49 22.83 -6.47 17.88
CA SER A 49 22.01 -6.76 16.68
C SER A 49 20.58 -7.14 17.07
N LYS A 50 19.58 -6.36 16.62
CA LYS A 50 18.16 -6.67 16.81
C LYS A 50 17.55 -7.53 15.69
N LEU A 51 18.32 -7.77 14.64
CA LEU A 51 17.91 -8.48 13.44
C LEU A 51 19.01 -9.45 13.01
N VAL A 52 18.64 -10.71 12.75
CA VAL A 52 19.52 -11.70 12.12
C VAL A 52 18.97 -12.02 10.74
N LEU A 53 19.69 -11.69 9.66
CA LEU A 53 19.36 -12.09 8.29
C LEU A 53 19.97 -13.47 8.00
N ARG A 54 19.16 -14.44 7.60
CA ARG A 54 19.58 -15.79 7.22
C ARG A 54 19.63 -15.90 5.69
N ILE A 55 20.81 -16.16 5.15
CA ILE A 55 21.05 -16.28 3.69
C ILE A 55 21.08 -17.76 3.34
N ASN A 56 19.96 -18.28 2.85
CA ASN A 56 19.76 -19.72 2.63
C ASN A 56 20.38 -20.22 1.33
N SER A 57 20.78 -19.32 0.42
CA SER A 57 21.36 -19.72 -0.86
C SER A 57 22.47 -18.79 -1.35
N LYS A 58 23.36 -19.32 -2.21
CA LYS A 58 24.36 -18.53 -2.94
C LYS A 58 23.72 -17.49 -3.87
N ARG A 59 22.50 -17.74 -4.36
CA ARG A 59 21.76 -16.82 -5.21
C ARG A 59 21.27 -15.60 -4.44
N ALA A 60 20.81 -15.78 -3.20
CA ALA A 60 20.49 -14.66 -2.30
C ALA A 60 21.70 -13.75 -2.06
N LEU A 61 22.90 -14.33 -1.99
CA LEU A 61 24.13 -13.56 -1.86
C LEU A 61 24.39 -12.66 -3.08
N GLU A 62 24.14 -13.13 -4.30
CA GLU A 62 24.23 -12.30 -5.51
C GLU A 62 23.21 -11.16 -5.48
N ARG A 63 21.99 -11.42 -4.97
CA ARG A 63 20.96 -10.39 -4.78
C ARG A 63 21.34 -9.36 -3.71
N LEU A 64 22.11 -9.76 -2.70
CA LEU A 64 22.65 -8.87 -1.66
C LEU A 64 23.75 -7.94 -2.19
N MET A 65 24.51 -8.35 -3.22
CA MET A 65 25.57 -7.51 -3.79
C MET A 65 25.04 -6.22 -4.44
N ARG A 66 23.79 -6.23 -4.90
CA ARG A 66 23.07 -5.06 -5.46
C ARG A 66 21.67 -4.99 -4.85
N PRO A 67 21.57 -4.65 -3.56
CA PRO A 67 20.34 -4.84 -2.84
C PRO A 67 19.33 -3.74 -3.21
N SER A 68 18.08 -4.16 -3.34
CA SER A 68 16.91 -3.30 -3.49
C SER A 68 15.77 -3.91 -2.67
N LEU A 69 14.79 -3.10 -2.27
CA LEU A 69 13.62 -3.63 -1.56
C LEU A 69 12.94 -4.76 -2.35
N ALA A 70 12.82 -4.60 -3.67
CA ALA A 70 12.23 -5.61 -4.54
C ALA A 70 13.04 -6.92 -4.58
N SER A 71 14.36 -6.84 -4.72
CA SER A 71 15.21 -8.04 -4.80
C SER A 71 15.30 -8.79 -3.49
N LEU A 72 15.33 -8.08 -2.36
CA LEU A 72 15.32 -8.67 -1.02
C LEU A 72 13.94 -9.27 -0.68
N GLY A 73 12.86 -8.56 -1.02
CA GLY A 73 11.50 -9.10 -0.87
C GLY A 73 11.26 -10.35 -1.70
N THR A 74 11.76 -10.38 -2.95
CA THR A 74 11.71 -11.58 -3.80
C THR A 74 12.46 -12.74 -3.16
N ALA A 75 13.67 -12.49 -2.65
CA ALA A 75 14.47 -13.53 -1.99
C ALA A 75 13.77 -14.08 -0.75
N TYR A 76 13.06 -13.24 0.01
CA TYR A 76 12.28 -13.68 1.17
C TYR A 76 11.10 -14.58 0.76
N VAL A 77 10.32 -14.16 -0.23
CA VAL A 77 9.17 -14.94 -0.74
C VAL A 77 9.62 -16.26 -1.38
N GLU A 78 10.77 -16.27 -2.07
CA GLU A 78 11.35 -17.48 -2.68
C GLU A 78 12.08 -18.39 -1.66
N GLY A 79 12.15 -18.01 -0.37
CA GLY A 79 12.84 -18.76 0.69
C GLY A 79 14.37 -18.71 0.60
N GLU A 80 14.94 -17.87 -0.28
CA GLU A 80 16.38 -17.67 -0.44
C GLU A 80 16.97 -16.81 0.69
N LEU A 81 16.14 -15.97 1.33
CA LEU A 81 16.44 -15.09 2.45
C LEU A 81 15.40 -15.32 3.55
N ASP A 82 15.81 -15.31 4.81
CA ASP A 82 14.92 -15.28 5.96
C ASP A 82 15.48 -14.33 7.03
N PHE A 83 14.74 -14.08 8.11
CA PHE A 83 15.24 -13.29 9.23
C PHE A 83 14.64 -13.67 10.58
N GLU A 84 15.40 -13.43 11.64
CA GLU A 84 14.92 -13.49 13.03
C GLU A 84 14.77 -12.09 13.59
N GLY A 85 13.62 -11.82 14.20
CA GLY A 85 13.26 -10.54 14.79
C GLY A 85 11.85 -10.09 14.39
N HIS A 86 11.45 -8.88 14.77
CA HIS A 86 10.17 -8.33 14.35
C HIS A 86 10.25 -7.80 12.91
N MET A 87 9.27 -8.14 12.07
CA MET A 87 9.20 -7.69 10.67
C MET A 87 9.28 -6.16 10.52
N ARG A 88 8.73 -5.39 11.47
CA ARG A 88 8.82 -3.92 11.46
C ARG A 88 10.27 -3.46 11.61
N ASP A 89 10.99 -4.02 12.57
CA ASP A 89 12.41 -3.73 12.78
C ASP A 89 13.22 -4.15 11.56
N ALA A 90 12.96 -5.35 11.03
CA ALA A 90 13.57 -5.84 9.80
C ALA A 90 13.38 -4.86 8.63
N PHE A 91 12.16 -4.38 8.41
CA PHE A 91 11.85 -3.42 7.34
C PHE A 91 12.55 -2.08 7.56
N HIS A 92 12.47 -1.49 8.76
CA HIS A 92 13.11 -0.22 9.07
C HIS A 92 14.64 -0.29 8.91
N THR A 93 15.24 -1.36 9.42
CA THR A 93 16.67 -1.60 9.34
C THR A 93 17.14 -1.81 7.90
N VAL A 94 16.43 -2.62 7.10
CA VAL A 94 16.76 -2.83 5.68
C VAL A 94 16.53 -1.56 4.85
N ALA A 95 15.43 -0.85 5.07
CA ALA A 95 15.14 0.40 4.36
C ALA A 95 16.17 1.50 4.69
N GLY A 96 16.52 1.64 5.96
CA GLY A 96 17.58 2.54 6.43
C GLY A 96 18.93 2.18 5.80
N PHE A 97 19.30 0.90 5.80
CA PHE A 97 20.52 0.43 5.14
C PHE A 97 20.53 0.75 3.64
N LEU A 98 19.47 0.41 2.91
CA LEU A 98 19.37 0.73 1.49
C LEU A 98 19.51 2.22 1.26
N SER A 99 18.83 3.07 2.04
CA SER A 99 18.94 4.52 1.91
C SER A 99 20.38 5.03 2.11
N SER A 100 21.15 4.43 3.02
CA SER A 100 22.57 4.77 3.24
C SER A 100 23.50 4.38 2.08
N LEU A 101 23.10 3.38 1.28
CA LEU A 101 23.85 2.96 0.09
C LEU A 101 23.59 3.89 -1.11
N TYR A 102 22.44 4.57 -1.15
CA TYR A 102 22.05 5.47 -2.24
C TYR A 102 22.36 6.93 -1.85
N GLN A 103 23.34 7.55 -2.52
CA GLN A 103 23.55 9.00 -2.41
C GLN A 103 22.40 9.79 -3.09
N PRO A 104 22.00 10.97 -2.56
CA PRO A 104 20.85 11.74 -3.04
C PRO A 104 20.88 12.17 -4.52
N ASN A 105 22.05 12.12 -5.17
CA ASN A 105 22.25 12.71 -6.50
C ASN A 105 21.90 11.83 -7.69
N GLN A 106 21.42 10.59 -7.49
CA GLN A 106 20.83 9.83 -8.59
C GLN A 106 19.33 10.09 -8.65
N ARG A 107 18.94 11.21 -9.27
CA ARG A 107 17.59 11.38 -9.81
C ARG A 107 17.33 10.28 -10.83
N ARG A 108 16.84 9.11 -10.37
CA ARG A 108 16.25 8.13 -11.29
C ARG A 108 15.11 8.87 -11.98
N ARG A 109 15.19 9.02 -13.29
CA ARG A 109 14.03 9.31 -14.13
C ARG A 109 13.02 8.22 -13.80
N VAL A 110 12.04 8.53 -12.95
CA VAL A 110 10.92 7.63 -12.75
C VAL A 110 10.25 7.57 -14.12
N ARG A 111 10.37 6.43 -14.81
CA ARG A 111 9.67 6.22 -16.07
C ARG A 111 8.20 6.54 -15.80
N LYS A 112 7.63 7.43 -16.61
CA LYS A 112 6.18 7.68 -16.60
C LYS A 112 5.54 6.33 -16.89
N THR A 113 4.95 5.69 -15.89
CA THR A 113 4.02 4.59 -16.10
C THR A 113 2.88 5.22 -16.90
N LEU A 114 2.65 4.72 -18.12
CA LEU A 114 1.53 5.19 -18.94
C LEU A 114 0.26 4.68 -18.25
N HIS A 115 -0.56 5.58 -17.75
CA HIS A 115 -1.89 5.26 -17.25
C HIS A 115 -2.85 5.35 -18.44
N THR A 116 -3.33 4.21 -18.88
CA THR A 116 -4.43 4.10 -19.85
C THR A 116 -5.61 3.46 -19.12
N ARG A 117 -6.83 3.72 -19.60
CA ARG A 117 -8.05 3.04 -19.09
C ARG A 117 -7.85 1.53 -18.93
N GLN A 118 -7.21 0.91 -19.91
CA GLN A 118 -6.90 -0.51 -19.93
C GLN A 118 -5.94 -0.92 -18.80
N LEU A 119 -4.88 -0.13 -18.55
CA LEU A 119 -3.89 -0.46 -17.52
C LEU A 119 -4.42 -0.23 -16.10
N ASP A 120 -5.20 0.83 -15.89
CA ASP A 120 -5.80 1.11 -14.57
C ASP A 120 -6.84 0.02 -14.22
N SER A 121 -7.72 -0.32 -15.16
CA SER A 121 -8.70 -1.41 -14.98
C SER A 121 -8.00 -2.73 -14.73
N ALA A 122 -7.00 -3.10 -15.55
CA ALA A 122 -6.28 -4.36 -15.38
C ALA A 122 -5.51 -4.41 -14.06
N SER A 123 -4.94 -3.29 -13.60
CA SER A 123 -4.24 -3.24 -12.31
C SER A 123 -5.20 -3.37 -11.13
N ILE A 124 -6.38 -2.77 -11.19
CA ILE A 124 -7.40 -2.86 -10.12
C ILE A 124 -8.04 -4.26 -10.12
N GLU A 125 -8.38 -4.78 -11.29
CA GLU A 125 -8.91 -6.12 -11.47
C GLU A 125 -7.93 -7.17 -10.92
N HIS A 126 -6.64 -7.07 -11.26
CA HIS A 126 -5.62 -7.98 -10.74
C HIS A 126 -5.32 -7.81 -9.24
N HIS A 127 -5.33 -6.57 -8.72
CA HIS A 127 -5.04 -6.30 -7.30
C HIS A 127 -6.18 -6.74 -6.36
N TYR A 128 -7.40 -6.92 -6.88
CA TYR A 128 -8.56 -7.46 -6.14
C TYR A 128 -9.06 -8.80 -6.70
N ASP A 129 -8.24 -9.50 -7.48
CA ASP A 129 -8.55 -10.84 -8.00
C ASP A 129 -8.50 -11.92 -6.90
N VAL A 130 -8.02 -11.55 -5.72
CA VAL A 130 -8.11 -12.39 -4.52
C VAL A 130 -9.53 -12.31 -3.97
N SER A 131 -10.15 -13.47 -3.72
CA SER A 131 -11.55 -13.56 -3.28
C SER A 131 -11.88 -12.68 -2.06
N ASN A 132 -13.11 -12.20 -1.98
CA ASN A 132 -13.62 -11.51 -0.79
C ASN A 132 -13.38 -12.30 0.52
N ASP A 133 -13.35 -13.63 0.45
CA ASP A 133 -13.09 -14.49 1.61
C ASP A 133 -11.66 -14.35 2.16
N PHE A 134 -10.68 -14.12 1.29
CA PHE A 134 -9.31 -13.83 1.73
C PHE A 134 -9.25 -12.54 2.53
N TYR A 135 -9.91 -11.48 2.04
CA TYR A 135 -9.92 -10.19 2.72
C TYR A 135 -10.68 -10.24 4.05
N ARG A 136 -11.74 -11.04 4.15
CA ARG A 136 -12.50 -11.27 5.39
C ARG A 136 -11.68 -11.88 6.52
N LEU A 137 -10.55 -12.55 6.22
CA LEU A 137 -9.71 -13.16 7.24
C LEU A 137 -9.00 -12.13 8.14
N TRP A 138 -8.81 -10.90 7.67
CA TRP A 138 -7.96 -9.92 8.36
C TRP A 138 -8.44 -8.47 8.29
N LEU A 139 -9.46 -8.15 7.49
CA LEU A 139 -10.12 -6.85 7.53
C LEU A 139 -11.21 -6.82 8.62
N ASP A 140 -11.63 -5.61 8.97
CA ASP A 140 -12.81 -5.38 9.80
C ASP A 140 -14.10 -5.84 9.09
N GLU A 141 -15.20 -5.95 9.84
CA GLU A 141 -16.51 -6.38 9.30
C GLU A 141 -17.01 -5.53 8.13
N ASN A 142 -16.60 -4.26 8.03
CA ASN A 142 -16.99 -3.40 6.92
C ASN A 142 -16.10 -3.54 5.68
N MET A 143 -15.09 -4.42 5.74
CA MET A 143 -14.17 -4.71 4.64
C MET A 143 -13.43 -3.43 4.18
N VAL A 144 -12.93 -2.63 5.11
CA VAL A 144 -12.32 -1.33 4.78
C VAL A 144 -10.82 -1.48 4.58
N TYR A 145 -10.39 -1.65 3.32
CA TYR A 145 -8.97 -1.74 3.00
C TYR A 145 -8.31 -0.37 2.78
N SER A 146 -8.23 0.41 3.85
CA SER A 146 -7.55 1.71 3.88
C SER A 146 -7.14 2.05 5.32
N CYS A 147 -6.35 3.12 5.50
CA CYS A 147 -5.96 3.59 6.83
C CYS A 147 -7.18 3.84 7.74
N ALA A 148 -7.11 3.36 8.98
CA ALA A 148 -8.10 3.63 10.01
C ALA A 148 -7.75 4.92 10.78
N TYR A 149 -8.67 5.42 11.60
CA TYR A 149 -8.48 6.62 12.42
C TYR A 149 -8.74 6.27 13.89
N PHE A 150 -7.66 6.03 14.62
CA PHE A 150 -7.67 5.74 16.06
C PHE A 150 -7.71 7.07 16.83
N ARG A 151 -8.74 7.29 17.65
CA ARG A 151 -8.79 8.43 18.59
C ARG A 151 -8.05 8.10 19.89
N SER A 152 -8.06 6.82 20.28
CA SER A 152 -7.28 6.27 21.39
C SER A 152 -6.43 5.09 20.93
N ALA A 153 -5.36 4.81 21.66
CA ALA A 153 -4.53 3.62 21.45
C ALA A 153 -5.29 2.30 21.74
N ASP A 154 -6.35 2.37 22.53
CA ASP A 154 -7.18 1.23 22.92
C ASP A 154 -8.34 0.95 21.95
N ASP A 155 -8.53 1.77 20.91
CA ASP A 155 -9.59 1.56 19.93
C ASP A 155 -9.33 0.27 19.13
N SER A 156 -10.37 -0.56 18.99
CA SER A 156 -10.35 -1.67 18.04
C SER A 156 -10.24 -1.18 16.59
N LEU A 157 -9.82 -2.06 15.68
CA LEU A 157 -9.74 -1.75 14.25
C LEU A 157 -11.13 -1.37 13.69
N GLU A 158 -12.17 -2.11 14.09
CA GLU A 158 -13.56 -1.92 13.71
C GLU A 158 -14.03 -0.51 14.10
N GLN A 159 -13.77 -0.13 15.36
CA GLN A 159 -14.05 1.22 15.83
C GLN A 159 -13.27 2.26 15.04
N ALA A 160 -11.96 2.08 14.86
CA ALA A 160 -11.12 3.04 14.16
C ALA A 160 -11.52 3.23 12.68
N GLN A 161 -12.04 2.20 12.02
CA GLN A 161 -12.54 2.32 10.64
C GLN A 161 -13.86 3.11 10.58
N VAL A 162 -14.80 2.84 11.48
CA VAL A 162 -16.04 3.61 11.59
C VAL A 162 -15.75 5.08 11.94
N GLN A 163 -14.80 5.30 12.85
CA GLN A 163 -14.33 6.63 13.23
C GLN A 163 -13.73 7.38 12.05
N LYS A 164 -12.91 6.73 11.21
CA LYS A 164 -12.36 7.30 9.98
C LYS A 164 -13.45 7.72 9.00
N ILE A 165 -14.45 6.87 8.78
CA ILE A 165 -15.56 7.17 7.88
C ILE A 165 -16.34 8.38 8.40
N ASN A 166 -16.71 8.39 9.68
CA ASN A 166 -17.38 9.54 10.30
C ASN A 166 -16.55 10.82 10.24
N HIS A 167 -15.24 10.72 10.41
CA HIS A 167 -14.35 11.86 10.31
C HIS A 167 -14.36 12.47 8.89
N ILE A 168 -14.37 11.64 7.85
CA ILE A 168 -14.50 12.11 6.46
C ILE A 168 -15.85 12.79 6.24
N LEU A 169 -16.95 12.12 6.61
CA LEU A 169 -18.32 12.62 6.39
C LEU A 169 -18.58 13.93 7.15
N ASN A 170 -18.04 14.07 8.36
CA ASN A 170 -18.08 15.31 9.12
C ASN A 170 -17.26 16.43 8.48
N LYS A 171 -16.05 16.12 7.96
CA LYS A 171 -15.19 17.12 7.32
C LYS A 171 -15.79 17.70 6.05
N ILE A 172 -16.48 16.89 5.23
CA ILE A 172 -17.21 17.40 4.06
C ILE A 172 -18.51 18.11 4.43
N GLN A 173 -18.89 18.10 5.72
CA GLN A 173 -20.13 18.67 6.26
C GLN A 173 -21.35 18.13 5.52
N LEU A 174 -21.42 16.81 5.35
CA LEU A 174 -22.51 16.16 4.64
C LEU A 174 -23.84 16.39 5.37
N ARG A 175 -24.87 16.83 4.63
CA ARG A 175 -26.21 17.09 5.17
C ARG A 175 -27.24 16.08 4.67
N PRO A 176 -28.34 15.89 5.42
CA PRO A 176 -29.44 15.06 4.95
C PRO A 176 -29.99 15.51 3.60
N GLY A 177 -30.22 14.55 2.70
CA GLY A 177 -30.74 14.79 1.35
C GLY A 177 -29.69 15.16 0.30
N GLU A 178 -28.47 15.56 0.69
CA GLU A 178 -27.39 15.87 -0.25
C GLU A 178 -26.96 14.63 -1.04
N ARG A 179 -26.50 14.85 -2.27
CA ARG A 179 -25.94 13.86 -3.18
C ARG A 179 -24.44 13.71 -2.95
N LEU A 180 -24.00 12.51 -2.60
CA LEU A 180 -22.60 12.16 -2.38
C LEU A 180 -22.11 11.18 -3.45
N LEU A 181 -21.00 11.49 -4.11
CA LEU A 181 -20.22 10.54 -4.92
C LEU A 181 -19.03 10.02 -4.11
N ASP A 182 -18.82 8.71 -4.07
CA ASP A 182 -17.61 8.08 -3.53
C ASP A 182 -16.84 7.36 -4.64
N ILE A 183 -15.69 7.92 -5.02
CA ILE A 183 -14.83 7.43 -6.10
C ILE A 183 -13.91 6.34 -5.56
N GLY A 184 -14.06 5.11 -6.07
CA GLY A 184 -13.38 3.94 -5.52
C GLY A 184 -13.99 3.53 -4.19
N CYS A 185 -15.31 3.29 -4.18
CA CYS A 185 -16.09 3.08 -2.95
C CYS A 185 -15.76 1.77 -2.19
N GLY A 186 -14.86 0.95 -2.73
CA GLY A 186 -14.52 -0.37 -2.19
C GLY A 186 -15.77 -1.23 -2.01
N TRP A 187 -15.85 -1.91 -0.86
CA TRP A 187 -17.01 -2.71 -0.47
C TRP A 187 -18.20 -1.88 0.07
N GLY A 188 -18.22 -0.57 -0.15
CA GLY A 188 -19.36 0.31 0.09
C GLY A 188 -19.49 0.88 1.51
N ALA A 189 -18.50 0.69 2.39
CA ALA A 189 -18.60 1.08 3.80
C ALA A 189 -18.95 2.57 4.00
N LEU A 190 -18.30 3.47 3.25
CA LEU A 190 -18.49 4.91 3.37
C LEU A 190 -19.90 5.33 2.90
N VAL A 191 -20.31 4.90 1.70
CA VAL A 191 -21.63 5.24 1.15
C VAL A 191 -22.79 4.63 1.95
N LEU A 192 -22.62 3.42 2.49
CA LEU A 192 -23.59 2.82 3.40
C LEU A 192 -23.74 3.63 4.68
N GLN A 193 -22.63 4.08 5.26
CA GLN A 193 -22.66 4.88 6.50
C GLN A 193 -23.25 6.27 6.26
N ALA A 194 -22.90 6.91 5.15
CA ALA A 194 -23.47 8.19 4.71
C ALA A 194 -25.00 8.09 4.52
N ALA A 195 -25.47 7.07 3.81
CA ALA A 195 -26.91 6.87 3.60
C ALA A 195 -27.67 6.56 4.91
N ARG A 196 -27.09 5.73 5.80
CA ARG A 196 -27.72 5.33 7.08
C ARG A 196 -27.76 6.44 8.12
N GLN A 197 -26.62 7.09 8.37
CA GLN A 197 -26.46 8.00 9.51
C GLN A 197 -26.76 9.45 9.12
N TYR A 198 -26.42 9.85 7.89
CA TYR A 198 -26.58 11.24 7.45
C TYR A 198 -27.81 11.41 6.56
N GLY A 199 -28.44 10.32 6.09
CA GLY A 199 -29.61 10.41 5.21
C GLY A 199 -29.29 10.98 3.82
N ALA A 200 -28.02 10.89 3.39
CA ALA A 200 -27.58 11.33 2.08
C ALA A 200 -28.04 10.37 0.97
N ARG A 201 -28.05 10.87 -0.27
CA ARG A 201 -28.23 10.08 -1.49
C ARG A 201 -26.85 9.79 -2.07
N CYS A 202 -26.41 8.54 -2.04
CA CYS A 202 -25.06 8.15 -2.35
C CYS A 202 -24.96 7.42 -3.68
N VAL A 203 -23.91 7.71 -4.43
CA VAL A 203 -23.43 6.90 -5.55
C VAL A 203 -22.00 6.48 -5.23
N GLY A 204 -21.76 5.18 -5.12
CA GLY A 204 -20.41 4.61 -5.02
C GLY A 204 -19.98 4.05 -6.37
N ILE A 205 -18.77 4.36 -6.82
CA ILE A 205 -18.23 3.79 -8.06
C ILE A 205 -16.99 2.95 -7.78
N THR A 206 -16.85 1.84 -8.49
CA THR A 206 -15.65 0.99 -8.46
C THR A 206 -15.39 0.39 -9.85
N LEU A 207 -14.15 -0.02 -10.10
CA LEU A 207 -13.76 -0.82 -11.27
C LEU A 207 -13.65 -2.31 -10.96
N SER A 208 -13.75 -2.72 -9.68
CA SER A 208 -13.72 -4.13 -9.28
C SER A 208 -15.12 -4.73 -9.28
N ARG A 209 -15.33 -5.79 -10.07
CA ARG A 209 -16.58 -6.56 -10.10
C ARG A 209 -16.91 -7.17 -8.75
N GLN A 210 -15.94 -7.75 -8.05
CA GLN A 210 -16.15 -8.37 -6.73
C GLN A 210 -16.60 -7.33 -5.67
N GLN A 211 -16.03 -6.13 -5.72
CA GLN A 211 -16.45 -5.03 -4.84
C GLN A 211 -17.84 -4.52 -5.20
N PHE A 212 -18.14 -4.36 -6.49
CA PHE A 212 -19.45 -3.96 -6.96
C PHE A 212 -20.54 -4.94 -6.49
N GLU A 213 -20.34 -6.24 -6.67
CA GLU A 213 -21.30 -7.27 -6.30
C GLU A 213 -21.54 -7.29 -4.78
N GLU A 214 -20.47 -7.29 -3.98
CA GLU A 214 -20.60 -7.33 -2.51
C GLU A 214 -21.16 -6.01 -1.95
N ALA A 215 -20.71 -4.85 -2.44
CA ALA A 215 -21.26 -3.56 -2.02
C ALA A 215 -22.75 -3.44 -2.37
N SER A 216 -23.14 -3.86 -3.58
CA SER A 216 -24.55 -3.88 -4.01
C SER A 216 -25.40 -4.81 -3.13
N ARG A 217 -24.89 -6.01 -2.82
CA ARG A 217 -25.53 -6.94 -1.89
C ARG A 217 -25.72 -6.32 -0.52
N ARG A 218 -24.70 -5.63 0.01
CA ARG A 218 -24.77 -4.94 1.32
C ARG A 218 -25.77 -3.79 1.31
N VAL A 219 -25.85 -3.01 0.24
CA VAL A 219 -26.85 -1.95 0.05
C VAL A 219 -28.27 -2.53 0.07
N HIS A 220 -28.49 -3.62 -0.65
CA HIS A 220 -29.79 -4.29 -0.68
C HIS A 220 -30.17 -4.88 0.69
N ALA A 221 -29.24 -5.60 1.33
CA ALA A 221 -29.44 -6.16 2.67
C ALA A 221 -29.71 -5.07 3.73
N ALA A 222 -29.23 -3.85 3.50
CA ALA A 222 -29.49 -2.69 4.34
C ALA A 222 -30.85 -2.01 4.07
N GLY A 223 -31.57 -2.40 3.02
CA GLY A 223 -32.78 -1.70 2.56
C GLY A 223 -32.51 -0.30 2.01
N LEU A 224 -31.30 -0.01 1.55
CA LEU A 224 -30.86 1.34 1.15
C LEU A 224 -30.87 1.58 -0.35
N GLN A 225 -31.35 0.65 -1.17
CA GLN A 225 -31.38 0.79 -2.63
C GLN A 225 -32.08 2.06 -3.15
N GLY A 226 -32.99 2.66 -2.37
CA GLY A 226 -33.63 3.94 -2.73
C GLY A 226 -32.78 5.19 -2.44
N ARG A 227 -31.63 5.03 -1.78
CA ARG A 227 -30.74 6.13 -1.38
C ARG A 227 -29.28 5.88 -1.69
N CYS A 228 -28.86 4.65 -1.92
CA CYS A 228 -27.48 4.30 -2.21
C CYS A 228 -27.45 3.42 -3.46
N GLU A 229 -26.66 3.85 -4.44
CA GLU A 229 -26.43 3.12 -5.69
C GLU A 229 -24.93 2.78 -5.77
N ILE A 230 -24.60 1.56 -6.20
CA ILE A 230 -23.22 1.18 -6.51
C ILE A 230 -23.14 0.96 -8.02
N ARG A 231 -22.08 1.47 -8.65
CA ARG A 231 -21.86 1.34 -10.10
C ARG A 231 -20.48 0.75 -10.38
N LEU A 232 -20.45 -0.18 -11.34
CA LEU A 232 -19.22 -0.61 -11.97
C LEU A 232 -18.90 0.38 -13.10
N GLN A 233 -18.27 1.49 -12.73
CA GLN A 233 -18.10 2.66 -13.60
C GLN A 233 -16.74 3.32 -13.35
N ASP A 234 -16.11 3.78 -14.42
CA ASP A 234 -14.92 4.62 -14.34
C ASP A 234 -15.30 6.05 -13.97
N TYR A 235 -14.55 6.67 -13.05
CA TYR A 235 -14.82 8.04 -12.60
C TYR A 235 -14.78 9.06 -13.74
N ARG A 236 -14.03 8.77 -14.82
CA ARG A 236 -13.90 9.63 -16.01
C ARG A 236 -15.19 9.68 -16.84
N ASP A 237 -16.11 8.75 -16.62
CA ASP A 237 -17.37 8.64 -17.33
C ASP A 237 -18.57 9.10 -16.48
N VAL A 238 -18.33 9.66 -15.29
CA VAL A 238 -19.37 10.29 -14.46
C VAL A 238 -19.63 11.71 -14.96
N ALA A 239 -20.84 11.97 -15.42
CA ALA A 239 -21.24 13.26 -15.99
C ALA A 239 -22.19 14.05 -15.09
N GLU A 240 -22.74 13.41 -14.05
CA GLU A 240 -23.68 14.03 -13.13
C GLU A 240 -23.01 14.91 -12.07
N GLU A 241 -23.76 15.89 -11.56
CA GLU A 241 -23.34 16.73 -10.45
C GLU A 241 -23.71 16.11 -9.09
N PHE A 242 -22.85 16.38 -8.11
CA PHE A 242 -22.98 15.95 -6.72
C PHE A 242 -22.68 17.11 -5.78
N ASP A 243 -23.39 17.16 -4.65
CA ASP A 243 -23.16 18.18 -3.61
C ASP A 243 -21.80 17.96 -2.93
N LYS A 244 -21.37 16.70 -2.81
CA LYS A 244 -20.13 16.28 -2.15
C LYS A 244 -19.47 15.13 -2.91
N ILE A 245 -18.13 15.06 -2.85
CA ILE A 245 -17.35 13.97 -3.43
C ILE A 245 -16.28 13.48 -2.44
N THR A 246 -16.16 12.17 -2.29
CA THR A 246 -15.08 11.51 -1.53
C THR A 246 -14.24 10.61 -2.44
N SER A 247 -12.96 10.45 -2.09
CA SER A 247 -12.04 9.54 -2.78
C SER A 247 -10.96 9.08 -1.80
N VAL A 248 -11.04 7.81 -1.38
CA VAL A 248 -10.16 7.25 -0.36
C VAL A 248 -9.26 6.19 -0.98
N GLY A 249 -7.96 6.47 -1.08
CA GLY A 249 -6.96 5.50 -1.55
C GLY A 249 -6.84 5.38 -3.08
N MET A 250 -7.74 5.99 -3.86
CA MET A 250 -7.71 5.96 -5.34
C MET A 250 -6.54 6.73 -5.95
N PHE A 251 -6.18 7.91 -5.42
CA PHE A 251 -5.10 8.76 -5.97
C PHE A 251 -3.68 8.17 -5.84
N ARG A 252 -3.50 7.03 -5.15
CA ARG A 252 -2.24 6.27 -5.20
C ARG A 252 -2.05 5.53 -6.52
N TYR A 253 -3.15 5.24 -7.23
CA TYR A 253 -3.17 4.52 -8.50
C TYR A 253 -3.33 5.47 -9.70
N VAL A 254 -3.66 6.74 -9.47
CA VAL A 254 -3.67 7.81 -10.48
C VAL A 254 -2.42 8.66 -10.30
N ARG A 255 -1.43 8.54 -11.19
CA ARG A 255 -0.29 9.46 -11.14
C ARG A 255 -0.64 10.76 -11.85
N LEU A 256 -0.79 11.83 -11.07
CA LEU A 256 -0.79 13.19 -11.55
C LEU A 256 0.50 13.44 -12.33
N THR A 257 0.38 13.88 -13.59
CA THR A 257 1.48 14.54 -14.29
C THR A 257 1.95 15.69 -13.40
N TYR A 258 3.27 15.90 -13.31
CA TYR A 258 3.99 16.78 -12.36
C TYR A 258 3.50 18.25 -12.21
N GLU A 259 2.41 18.66 -12.86
CA GLU A 259 1.83 20.01 -12.86
C GLU A 259 0.39 20.09 -12.37
N THR A 260 -0.25 18.97 -11.97
CA THR A 260 -1.63 19.00 -11.47
C THR A 260 -1.66 18.45 -10.06
N ASP A 261 -2.05 19.25 -9.09
CA ASP A 261 -2.33 18.79 -7.73
C ASP A 261 -3.64 17.98 -7.71
N SER A 262 -3.87 17.19 -6.65
CA SER A 262 -5.15 16.47 -6.48
C SER A 262 -6.37 17.42 -6.47
N GLU A 263 -6.13 18.66 -6.03
CA GLU A 263 -7.08 19.77 -6.11
C GLU A 263 -7.36 20.19 -7.55
N ASP A 264 -6.38 20.12 -8.46
CA ASP A 264 -6.56 20.47 -9.88
C ASP A 264 -7.36 19.42 -10.65
N LEU A 265 -7.31 18.14 -10.25
CA LEU A 265 -8.14 17.10 -10.86
C LEU A 265 -9.60 17.22 -10.42
N CYS A 266 -9.81 17.58 -9.15
CA CYS A 266 -11.12 17.93 -8.62
C CYS A 266 -11.63 19.28 -9.18
N ALA A 267 -10.76 20.28 -9.39
CA ALA A 267 -11.12 21.57 -9.97
C ALA A 267 -11.38 21.52 -11.49
N SER A 268 -10.57 20.76 -12.25
CA SER A 268 -10.75 20.56 -13.69
C SER A 268 -12.01 19.77 -14.04
N ALA A 269 -12.50 18.95 -13.11
CA ALA A 269 -13.79 18.28 -13.20
C ALA A 269 -14.96 19.12 -12.62
N GLY A 270 -14.70 20.31 -12.07
CA GLY A 270 -15.73 21.21 -11.52
C GLY A 270 -16.25 20.83 -10.12
N TRP A 271 -15.53 19.97 -9.39
CA TRP A 271 -16.02 19.34 -8.16
C TRP A 271 -15.65 20.13 -6.89
N ARG A 272 -16.64 20.44 -6.04
CA ARG A 272 -16.44 21.05 -4.71
C ARG A 272 -16.39 19.97 -3.62
N GLY A 273 -15.41 20.05 -2.70
CA GLY A 273 -15.39 19.24 -1.46
C GLY A 273 -14.61 17.91 -1.50
N CYS A 274 -13.66 17.77 -2.42
CA CYS A 274 -12.78 16.62 -2.57
C CYS A 274 -11.79 16.49 -1.39
N ILE A 275 -11.82 15.38 -0.64
CA ILE A 275 -10.90 15.11 0.48
C ILE A 275 -10.03 13.89 0.20
N GLU A 276 -8.71 14.08 0.15
CA GLU A 276 -7.72 12.99 0.22
C GLU A 276 -7.27 12.76 1.67
N PRO A 277 -7.11 11.50 2.11
CA PRO A 277 -6.56 11.15 3.43
C PRO A 277 -5.10 11.57 3.72
N ARG A 278 -4.40 12.34 2.86
CA ARG A 278 -2.99 12.72 3.10
C ARG A 278 -2.79 13.73 4.25
N HIS A 279 -3.85 14.37 4.72
CA HIS A 279 -3.78 15.45 5.73
C HIS A 279 -4.34 15.07 7.11
N TYR A 280 -4.18 13.83 7.56
CA TYR A 280 -4.58 13.43 8.93
C TYR A 280 -3.65 13.96 10.04
N LEU A 281 -2.55 14.65 9.70
CA LEU A 281 -1.54 15.10 10.67
C LEU A 281 -1.70 16.54 11.17
N HIS A 282 -2.65 17.31 10.65
CA HIS A 282 -3.02 18.59 11.27
C HIS A 282 -4.22 18.37 12.18
N ARG A 283 -3.94 18.23 13.48
CA ARG A 283 -4.91 18.51 14.54
C ARG A 283 -5.30 20.00 14.46
N PRO A 284 -6.52 20.36 14.90
CA PRO A 284 -7.04 21.74 14.83
C PRO A 284 -6.11 22.76 15.50
#